data_AF-A0A9K3DBV2-F1
#
_entry.id   AF-A0A9K3DBV2-F1
#
_cell.length_a   1.000
_cell.length_b   1.000
_cell.length_c   1.000
_cell.angle_alpha   90.00
_cell.angle_beta   90.00
_cell.angle_gamma   90.00
#
_symmetry.space_group_name_H-M   'P 1'
#
loop_
_entity.id
_entity.type
_entity.pdbx_description
1 polymer ?
#
loop_
_entity_poly.entity_id
_entity_poly.type
_entity_poly.pdbx_seq_one_letter_code
_entity_poly.pdbx_strand_id
1 'polypeptide(L)'
;NNPTPTSYDIEAALDGNLCRCTGMRPISTAVACFASDAEEVVENWSPPEQKWDAEAEEGARPFPEALIGVGVEPVSLLAVRENEVGEEVYRHVYVRPTSLAELSAAHGKYPKARMIGGCTEYSLLEAPMSDLIELKSVREMNEVEYKDTVLTVGGSTTLRTLVSLLSTTEGAKVPCVYMVPHESL
;
A
#
# COMPACT_ATOMS: atom_id res chain seq x y z
N ASN A 1 7.26 -4.63 -7.23
CA ASN A 1 6.36 -5.78 -7.02
C ASN A 1 6.19 -6.63 -8.27
N ASN A 2 6.17 -6.05 -9.48
CA ASN A 2 6.21 -6.82 -10.72
C ASN A 2 7.44 -6.36 -11.56
N PRO A 3 8.47 -7.20 -11.76
CA PRO A 3 9.65 -6.84 -12.57
C PRO A 3 9.37 -6.85 -14.08
N THR A 4 8.24 -7.40 -14.50
CA THR A 4 7.78 -7.46 -15.90
C THR A 4 6.32 -6.98 -15.97
N PRO A 5 6.05 -5.68 -15.72
CA PRO A 5 4.70 -5.13 -15.71
C PRO A 5 4.11 -5.10 -17.13
N THR A 6 2.78 -5.19 -17.22
CA THR A 6 2.03 -4.86 -18.44
C THR A 6 1.76 -3.36 -18.52
N SER A 7 1.33 -2.87 -19.68
CA SER A 7 0.88 -1.48 -19.86
C SER A 7 -0.25 -1.11 -18.90
N TYR A 8 -1.19 -2.03 -18.68
CA TYR A 8 -2.25 -1.90 -17.69
C TYR A 8 -1.70 -1.74 -16.26
N ASP A 9 -0.72 -2.57 -15.87
CA ASP A 9 -0.09 -2.46 -14.53
C ASP A 9 0.55 -1.08 -14.32
N ILE A 10 1.14 -0.52 -15.37
CA ILE A 10 1.77 0.80 -15.36
C ILE A 10 0.72 1.90 -15.23
N GLU A 11 -0.34 1.87 -16.05
CA GLU A 11 -1.44 2.85 -15.98
C GLU A 11 -2.12 2.82 -14.60
N ALA A 12 -2.46 1.62 -14.10
CA ALA A 12 -3.04 1.45 -12.78
C ALA A 12 -2.12 1.95 -11.64
N ALA A 13 -0.80 1.91 -11.82
CA ALA A 13 0.15 2.51 -10.89
C ALA A 13 0.20 4.05 -10.97
N LEU A 14 -0.17 4.63 -12.12
CA LEU A 14 -0.21 6.07 -12.35
C LEU A 14 -1.52 6.74 -11.93
N ASP A 15 -2.62 6.00 -11.80
CA ASP A 15 -3.98 6.54 -11.53
C ASP A 15 -4.08 7.48 -10.31
N GLY A 16 -3.24 7.31 -9.30
CA GLY A 16 -3.20 8.18 -8.11
C GLY A 16 -2.36 9.45 -8.26
N ASN A 17 -1.74 9.69 -9.42
CA ASN A 17 -0.78 10.78 -9.64
C ASN A 17 -1.41 11.90 -10.48
N LEU A 18 -1.19 13.15 -10.06
CA LEU A 18 -1.68 14.33 -10.77
C LEU A 18 -0.52 15.13 -11.35
N CYS A 19 -0.56 15.41 -12.65
CA CYS A 19 0.36 16.35 -13.28
C CYS A 19 -0.41 17.40 -14.09
N ARG A 20 -0.30 18.67 -13.68
CA ARG A 20 -0.97 19.77 -14.36
C ARG A 20 -0.25 20.25 -15.62
N CYS A 21 1.07 20.06 -15.69
CA CYS A 21 1.91 20.68 -16.71
C CYS A 21 2.05 19.81 -17.97
N THR A 22 2.46 18.55 -17.81
CA THR A 22 2.81 17.68 -18.96
C THR A 22 1.60 17.03 -19.62
N GLY A 23 0.43 17.09 -18.96
CA GLY A 23 -0.76 16.35 -19.39
C GLY A 23 -0.57 14.83 -19.35
N MET A 24 0.34 14.33 -18.50
CA MET A 24 0.72 12.91 -18.31
C MET A 24 1.31 12.19 -19.52
N ARG A 25 1.08 12.65 -20.75
CA ARG A 25 1.53 12.00 -21.99
C ARG A 25 3.03 11.65 -21.99
N PRO A 26 3.98 12.58 -21.78
CA PRO A 26 5.40 12.24 -21.84
C PRO A 26 5.85 11.35 -20.66
N ILE A 27 5.13 11.37 -19.54
CA ILE A 27 5.43 10.50 -18.39
C ILE A 27 5.01 9.07 -18.74
N SER A 28 3.78 8.88 -19.24
CA SER A 28 3.27 7.58 -19.68
C SER A 28 4.17 6.96 -20.76
N THR A 29 4.55 7.76 -21.78
CA THR A 29 5.47 7.28 -22.84
C THR A 29 6.82 6.84 -22.27
N ALA A 30 7.38 7.57 -21.31
CA ALA A 30 8.67 7.20 -20.71
C ALA A 30 8.58 5.88 -19.93
N VAL A 31 7.49 5.66 -19.18
CA VAL A 31 7.34 4.44 -18.38
C VAL A 31 6.89 3.23 -19.20
N ALA A 32 6.24 3.44 -20.35
CA ALA A 32 5.82 2.36 -21.25
C ALA A 32 6.98 1.46 -21.70
N CYS A 33 8.23 1.96 -21.70
CA CYS A 33 9.39 1.15 -22.03
C CYS A 33 9.72 0.03 -21.02
N PHE A 34 9.07 0.02 -19.85
CA PHE A 34 9.14 -1.07 -18.88
C PHE A 34 8.03 -2.11 -19.08
N ALA A 35 7.07 -1.86 -19.97
CA ALA A 35 5.95 -2.75 -20.20
C ALA A 35 6.39 -3.97 -21.03
N SER A 36 5.96 -5.17 -20.65
CA SER A 36 6.22 -6.38 -21.43
C SER A 36 5.49 -6.40 -22.80
N ASP A 37 4.46 -5.58 -22.94
CA ASP A 37 3.59 -5.39 -24.11
C ASP A 37 3.84 -4.01 -24.78
N ALA A 38 5.01 -3.42 -24.57
CA ALA A 38 5.34 -2.07 -25.04
C ALA A 38 5.23 -1.89 -26.57
N GLU A 39 5.49 -2.93 -27.36
CA GLU A 39 5.44 -2.85 -28.83
C GLU A 39 4.04 -2.47 -29.36
N GLU A 40 2.96 -2.96 -28.75
CA GLU A 40 1.58 -2.63 -29.17
C GLU A 40 1.13 -1.22 -28.73
N VAL A 41 1.68 -0.71 -27.63
CA VAL A 41 1.26 0.58 -27.04
C VAL A 41 1.99 1.77 -27.66
N VAL A 42 3.27 1.59 -28.01
CA VAL A 42 4.11 2.65 -28.61
C VAL A 42 3.62 3.03 -30.01
N GLU A 43 3.05 2.10 -30.78
CA GLU A 43 2.43 2.37 -32.09
C GLU A 43 1.20 3.30 -31.99
N ASN A 44 0.42 3.21 -30.91
CA ASN A 44 -0.79 4.00 -30.72
C ASN A 44 -0.56 5.33 -29.96
N TRP A 45 0.55 5.47 -29.24
CA TRP A 45 0.81 6.61 -28.35
C TRP A 45 1.86 7.61 -28.89
N SER A 46 2.71 7.21 -29.84
CA SER A 46 3.78 8.09 -30.34
C SER A 46 3.30 9.16 -31.33
N PRO A 47 3.72 10.43 -31.19
CA PRO A 47 3.69 11.36 -32.30
C PRO A 47 4.55 10.81 -33.44
N PRO A 48 4.09 10.85 -34.70
CA PRO A 48 4.74 10.16 -35.84
C PRO A 48 6.19 10.62 -36.13
N GLU A 49 6.65 11.70 -35.50
CA GLU A 49 7.94 12.35 -35.79
C GLU A 49 9.04 12.03 -34.77
N GLN A 50 8.68 11.51 -33.58
CA GLN A 50 9.62 11.06 -32.56
C GLN A 50 9.56 9.54 -32.49
N LYS A 51 10.25 8.88 -33.42
CA LYS A 51 10.57 7.47 -33.24
C LYS A 51 11.46 7.37 -32.02
N TRP A 52 10.92 6.79 -30.96
CA TRP A 52 11.73 6.28 -29.87
C TRP A 52 12.85 5.44 -30.49
N ASP A 53 14.09 5.66 -30.07
CA ASP A 53 15.22 4.85 -30.52
C ASP A 53 14.98 3.40 -30.10
N ALA A 54 14.27 2.65 -30.96
CA ALA A 54 14.04 1.22 -30.85
C ALA A 54 15.36 0.42 -30.93
N GLU A 55 16.46 1.11 -31.26
CA GLU A 55 17.84 0.63 -31.22
C GLU A 55 18.49 0.73 -29.83
N ALA A 56 17.75 1.16 -28.78
CA ALA A 56 18.20 0.91 -27.42
C ALA A 56 18.41 -0.60 -27.27
N GLU A 57 19.67 -1.03 -27.13
CA GLU A 57 20.07 -2.43 -27.10
C GLU A 57 19.16 -3.26 -26.18
N GLU A 58 18.90 -4.52 -26.53
CA GLU A 58 18.24 -5.48 -25.66
C GLU A 58 18.98 -5.51 -24.31
N GLY A 59 18.36 -4.97 -23.25
CA GLY A 59 19.02 -4.77 -21.95
C GLY A 59 19.60 -3.37 -21.69
N ALA A 60 19.25 -2.33 -22.46
CA ALA A 60 19.65 -0.94 -22.19
C ALA A 60 18.89 -0.31 -21.00
N ARG A 61 17.82 -0.94 -20.50
CA ARG A 61 16.96 -0.40 -19.43
C ARG A 61 16.47 -1.46 -18.43
N PRO A 62 17.35 -2.34 -17.90
CA PRO A 62 16.93 -3.32 -16.93
C PRO A 62 16.51 -2.59 -15.65
N PHE A 63 15.41 -3.05 -15.06
CA PHE A 63 15.10 -2.68 -13.69
C PHE A 63 16.31 -3.06 -12.82
N PRO A 64 16.83 -2.17 -11.96
CA PRO A 64 18.00 -2.49 -11.15
C PRO A 64 17.76 -3.73 -10.28
N GLU A 65 18.52 -4.80 -10.51
CA GLU A 65 18.35 -6.08 -9.79
C GLU A 65 18.42 -5.91 -8.27
N ALA A 66 19.27 -4.99 -7.80
CA ALA A 66 19.42 -4.65 -6.39
C ALA A 66 18.14 -4.11 -5.73
N LEU A 67 17.16 -3.66 -6.51
CA LEU A 67 15.88 -3.15 -6.02
C LEU A 67 14.76 -4.22 -6.09
N ILE A 68 15.04 -5.38 -6.69
CA ILE A 68 14.06 -6.47 -6.78
C ILE A 68 13.86 -7.05 -5.38
N GLY A 69 12.63 -6.98 -4.87
CA GLY A 69 12.28 -7.56 -3.59
C GLY A 69 12.82 -6.80 -2.37
N VAL A 70 13.23 -5.53 -2.51
CA VAL A 70 13.59 -4.69 -1.37
C VAL A 70 12.33 -4.44 -0.53
N GLY A 71 12.16 -5.26 0.49
CA GLY A 71 11.21 -5.09 1.59
C GLY A 71 11.94 -4.68 2.85
N VAL A 72 11.27 -3.91 3.71
CA VAL A 72 11.72 -3.66 5.08
C VAL A 72 10.80 -4.46 5.98
N GLU A 73 11.37 -5.44 6.70
CA GLU A 73 10.61 -6.19 7.70
C GLU A 73 10.10 -5.25 8.79
N PRO A 74 8.83 -5.37 9.22
CA PRO A 74 8.30 -4.52 10.26
C PRO A 74 9.01 -4.82 11.59
N VAL A 75 9.50 -3.76 12.24
CA VAL A 75 10.17 -3.84 13.53
C VAL A 75 9.26 -3.27 14.60
N SER A 76 9.12 -3.94 15.75
CA SER A 76 8.37 -3.38 16.88
C SER A 76 8.98 -2.04 17.31
N LEU A 77 8.15 -1.01 17.52
CA LEU A 77 8.61 0.35 17.80
C LEU A 77 7.72 1.04 18.82
N LEU A 78 8.36 1.72 19.78
CA LEU A 78 7.74 2.74 20.62
C LEU A 78 8.49 4.05 20.39
N ALA A 79 7.79 5.05 19.83
CA ALA A 79 8.31 6.38 19.65
C ALA A 79 7.54 7.35 20.55
N VAL A 80 8.27 8.19 21.28
CA VAL A 80 7.72 9.33 22.02
C VAL A 80 8.32 10.58 21.38
N ARG A 81 7.45 11.50 20.97
CA ARG A 81 7.82 12.79 20.42
C ARG A 81 7.32 13.88 21.34
N GLU A 82 8.19 14.80 21.68
CA GLU A 82 7.88 16.00 22.44
C GLU A 82 8.35 17.17 21.57
N ASN A 83 7.41 18.04 21.21
CA ASN A 83 7.66 19.21 20.37
C ASN A 83 7.18 20.45 21.12
N GLU A 84 7.92 21.54 21.01
CA GLU A 84 7.55 22.83 21.57
C GLU A 84 7.09 23.76 20.43
N VAL A 85 5.89 24.32 20.55
CA VAL A 85 5.37 25.34 19.62
C VAL A 85 4.95 26.55 20.45
N GLY A 86 5.82 27.56 20.49
CA GLY A 86 5.64 28.69 21.40
C GLY A 86 5.83 28.26 22.86
N GLU A 87 4.83 28.48 23.70
CA GLU A 87 4.83 28.04 25.12
C GLU A 87 4.18 26.65 25.32
N GLU A 88 3.64 26.05 24.26
CA GLU A 88 2.95 24.76 24.35
C GLU A 88 3.89 23.59 24.05
N VAL A 89 3.84 22.57 24.92
CA VAL A 89 4.57 21.30 24.75
C VAL A 89 3.59 20.22 24.28
N TYR A 90 3.80 19.73 23.07
CA TYR A 90 3.03 18.65 22.45
C TYR A 90 3.77 17.34 22.60
N ARG A 91 3.17 16.42 23.36
CA ARG A 91 3.70 15.06 23.54
C ARG A 91 2.81 14.04 22.83
N HIS A 92 3.40 13.26 21.94
CA HIS A 92 2.72 12.18 21.22
C HIS A 92 3.47 10.86 21.34
N VAL A 93 2.71 9.81 21.66
CA VAL A 93 3.16 8.43 21.65
C VAL A 93 2.70 7.75 20.36
N TYR A 94 3.62 7.06 19.72
CA TYR A 94 3.36 6.19 18.58
C TYR A 94 3.88 4.79 18.90
N VAL A 95 2.99 3.79 18.85
CA VAL A 95 3.34 2.39 19.06
C VAL A 95 3.09 1.61 17.78
N ARG A 96 4.06 0.81 17.36
CA ARG A 96 3.95 -0.15 16.25
C ARG A 96 4.17 -1.55 16.79
N PRO A 97 3.12 -2.21 17.31
CA PRO A 97 3.19 -3.62 17.67
C PRO A 97 3.35 -4.50 16.43
N THR A 98 4.03 -5.65 16.59
CA THR A 98 4.14 -6.67 15.53
C THR A 98 3.35 -7.95 15.81
N SER A 99 2.73 -8.05 16.99
CA SER A 99 1.88 -9.18 17.40
C SER A 99 0.67 -8.73 18.22
N LEU A 100 -0.36 -9.57 18.30
CA LEU A 100 -1.54 -9.31 19.16
C LEU A 100 -1.17 -9.12 20.63
N ALA A 101 -0.14 -9.82 21.12
CA ALA A 101 0.33 -9.68 22.50
C ALA A 101 0.88 -8.26 22.76
N GLU A 102 1.69 -7.74 21.84
CA GLU A 102 2.20 -6.37 21.91
C GLU A 102 1.08 -5.35 21.73
N LEU A 103 0.13 -5.60 20.83
CA LEU A 103 -1.05 -4.75 20.64
C LEU A 103 -1.87 -4.64 21.91
N SER A 104 -2.18 -5.79 22.55
CA SER A 104 -2.92 -5.84 23.81
C SER A 104 -2.19 -5.08 24.93
N ALA A 105 -0.88 -5.28 25.06
CA ALA A 105 -0.07 -4.55 26.03
C ALA A 105 -0.04 -3.03 25.76
N ALA A 106 0.06 -2.63 24.50
CA ALA A 106 0.03 -1.22 24.09
C ALA A 106 -1.33 -0.59 24.38
N HIS A 107 -2.42 -1.28 24.07
CA HIS A 107 -3.77 -0.80 24.31
C HIS A 107 -4.06 -0.66 25.82
N GLY A 108 -3.63 -1.62 26.64
CA GLY A 108 -3.74 -1.53 28.09
C GLY A 108 -2.95 -0.37 28.69
N LYS A 109 -1.76 -0.06 28.13
CA LYS A 109 -0.90 1.04 28.57
C LYS A 109 -1.39 2.41 28.09
N TYR A 110 -1.95 2.49 26.89
CA TYR A 110 -2.42 3.71 26.25
C TYR A 110 -3.89 3.56 25.82
N PRO A 111 -4.84 3.46 26.76
CA PRO A 111 -6.24 3.13 26.45
C PRO A 111 -6.99 4.23 25.68
N LYS A 112 -6.44 5.46 25.65
CA LYS A 112 -6.96 6.59 24.86
C LYS A 112 -6.29 6.72 23.50
N ALA A 113 -5.25 5.93 23.22
CA ALA A 113 -4.58 5.95 21.93
C ALA A 113 -5.52 5.39 20.86
N ARG A 114 -5.56 6.04 19.71
CA ARG A 114 -6.35 5.56 18.58
C ARG A 114 -5.59 4.48 17.84
N MET A 115 -6.29 3.39 17.53
CA MET A 115 -5.76 2.38 16.63
C MET A 115 -5.88 2.87 15.19
N ILE A 116 -4.82 2.72 14.41
CA ILE A 116 -4.76 3.18 13.02
C ILE A 116 -4.25 2.07 12.10
N GLY A 117 -4.87 1.95 10.93
CA GLY A 117 -4.41 1.11 9.82
C GLY A 117 -3.70 1.94 8.76
N GLY A 118 -4.35 2.15 7.61
CA GLY A 118 -3.83 2.96 6.50
C GLY A 118 -3.83 4.48 6.71
N CYS A 119 -4.48 4.97 7.77
CA CYS A 119 -4.55 6.39 8.14
C CYS A 119 -5.20 7.32 7.08
N THR A 120 -5.87 6.77 6.06
CA THR A 120 -6.50 7.54 4.97
C THR A 120 -7.76 8.30 5.39
N GLU A 121 -8.31 7.99 6.57
CA GLU A 121 -9.48 8.67 7.17
C GLU A 121 -9.09 9.64 8.29
N TYR A 122 -8.03 9.34 9.04
CA TYR A 122 -7.72 10.03 10.28
C TYR A 122 -7.34 11.49 10.05
N SER A 123 -6.63 11.78 8.95
CA SER A 123 -6.25 13.14 8.55
C SER A 123 -7.43 14.03 8.14
N LEU A 124 -8.61 13.44 7.92
CA LEU A 124 -9.84 14.17 7.59
C LEU A 124 -10.70 14.46 8.82
N LEU A 125 -10.34 13.90 9.98
CA LEU A 125 -11.09 14.11 11.21
C LEU A 125 -10.77 15.47 11.81
N GLU A 126 -11.80 16.28 12.09
CA GLU A 126 -11.69 17.48 12.91
C GLU A 126 -11.60 17.10 14.40
N ALA A 127 -10.54 16.37 14.77
CA ALA A 127 -10.30 15.89 16.11
C ALA A 127 -8.90 16.32 16.60
N PRO A 128 -8.73 16.58 17.92
CA PRO A 128 -7.41 16.83 18.47
C PRO A 128 -6.50 15.62 18.27
N MET A 129 -5.20 15.88 18.08
CA MET A 129 -4.20 14.83 17.95
C MET A 129 -4.20 13.92 19.18
N SER A 130 -4.07 12.62 18.95
CA SER A 130 -4.05 11.59 19.98
C SER A 130 -2.79 10.74 19.86
N ASP A 131 -2.49 9.98 20.92
CA ASP A 131 -1.52 8.89 20.82
C ASP A 131 -2.03 7.85 19.82
N LEU A 132 -1.11 7.14 19.16
CA LEU A 132 -1.43 6.25 18.04
C LEU A 132 -0.87 4.85 18.27
N ILE A 133 -1.65 3.84 17.90
CA ILE A 133 -1.24 2.43 17.84
C ILE A 133 -1.46 1.93 16.42
N GLU A 134 -0.39 1.62 15.69
CA GLU A 134 -0.45 1.10 14.33
C GLU A 134 -0.81 -0.39 14.33
N LEU A 135 -1.81 -0.76 13.54
CA LEU A 135 -2.26 -2.16 13.39
C LEU A 135 -1.60 -2.88 12.20
N LYS A 136 -1.13 -2.13 11.20
CA LYS A 136 -0.62 -2.68 9.93
C LYS A 136 0.52 -3.70 10.12
N SER A 137 1.35 -3.51 11.13
CA SER A 137 2.48 -4.40 11.41
C SER A 137 2.13 -5.61 12.27
N VAL A 138 0.90 -5.69 12.82
CA VAL A 138 0.43 -6.82 13.62
C VAL A 138 0.14 -7.99 12.71
N ARG A 139 0.97 -9.04 12.82
CA ARG A 139 0.92 -10.22 11.93
C ARG A 139 -0.48 -10.83 11.85
N GLU A 140 -1.10 -11.10 12.99
CA GLU A 140 -2.40 -11.78 13.07
C GLU A 140 -3.53 -10.91 12.48
N MET A 141 -3.41 -9.59 12.52
CA MET A 141 -4.39 -8.66 11.95
C MET A 141 -4.32 -8.56 10.42
N ASN A 142 -3.34 -9.22 9.80
CA ASN A 142 -3.18 -9.31 8.34
C ASN A 142 -3.39 -10.74 7.82
N GLU A 143 -3.69 -11.70 8.70
CA GLU A 143 -3.95 -13.08 8.30
C GLU A 143 -5.26 -13.17 7.51
N VAL A 144 -5.26 -14.09 6.53
CA VAL A 144 -6.43 -14.39 5.69
C VAL A 144 -6.61 -15.89 5.69
N GLU A 145 -7.80 -16.35 6.05
CA GLU A 145 -8.15 -17.76 6.12
C GLU A 145 -9.39 -18.02 5.28
N TYR A 146 -9.32 -19.02 4.41
CA TYR A 146 -10.49 -19.56 3.72
C TYR A 146 -10.85 -20.91 4.31
N LYS A 147 -12.03 -21.01 4.92
CA LYS A 147 -12.51 -22.24 5.53
C LYS A 147 -13.96 -22.49 5.16
N ASP A 148 -14.23 -23.71 4.66
CA ASP A 148 -15.53 -24.14 4.14
C ASP A 148 -16.04 -23.23 3.01
N THR A 149 -16.84 -22.22 3.37
CA THR A 149 -17.42 -21.21 2.47
C THR A 149 -17.25 -19.79 3.00
N VAL A 150 -16.39 -19.60 4.00
CA VAL A 150 -16.16 -18.33 4.70
C VAL A 150 -14.72 -17.89 4.45
N LEU A 151 -14.58 -16.65 3.99
CA LEU A 151 -13.29 -15.97 3.90
C LEU A 151 -13.19 -15.02 5.10
N THR A 152 -12.28 -15.33 6.02
CA THR A 152 -11.94 -14.46 7.15
C THR A 152 -10.76 -13.60 6.76
N VAL A 153 -10.92 -12.28 6.90
CA VAL A 153 -9.91 -11.29 6.55
C VAL A 153 -9.57 -10.47 7.78
N GLY A 154 -8.29 -10.42 8.12
CA GLY A 154 -7.79 -9.59 9.21
C GLY A 154 -8.10 -8.10 9.00
N GLY A 155 -8.41 -7.41 10.10
CA GLY A 155 -8.86 -6.01 10.05
C GLY A 155 -7.82 -5.00 9.53
N SER A 156 -6.56 -5.41 9.37
CA SER A 156 -5.48 -4.57 8.82
C SER A 156 -5.10 -4.92 7.39
N THR A 157 -5.74 -5.92 6.77
CA THR A 157 -5.52 -6.27 5.37
C THR A 157 -5.81 -5.07 4.47
N THR A 158 -4.85 -4.73 3.60
CA THR A 158 -5.03 -3.59 2.68
C THR A 158 -6.10 -3.87 1.63
N LEU A 159 -6.79 -2.82 1.16
CA LEU A 159 -7.75 -2.94 0.06
C LEU A 159 -7.13 -3.57 -1.20
N ARG A 160 -5.85 -3.26 -1.49
CA ARG A 160 -5.12 -3.87 -2.61
C ARG A 160 -5.01 -5.39 -2.46
N THR A 161 -4.61 -5.86 -1.28
CA THR A 161 -4.52 -7.30 -0.98
C THR A 161 -5.90 -7.96 -1.09
N LEU A 162 -6.93 -7.32 -0.51
CA LEU A 162 -8.30 -7.85 -0.57
C LEU A 162 -8.82 -7.97 -2.01
N VAL A 163 -8.64 -6.93 -2.84
CA VAL A 163 -9.05 -6.96 -4.25
C VAL A 163 -8.32 -8.09 -5.00
N SER A 164 -7.01 -8.25 -4.78
CA SER A 164 -6.22 -9.33 -5.39
C SER A 164 -6.67 -10.71 -4.93
N LEU A 165 -7.06 -10.88 -3.67
CA LEU A 165 -7.60 -12.14 -3.17
C LEU A 165 -8.92 -12.47 -3.85
N LEU A 166 -9.83 -11.50 -3.92
CA LEU A 166 -11.16 -11.70 -4.50
C LEU A 166 -11.11 -11.97 -6.00
N SER A 167 -10.24 -11.30 -6.77
CA SER A 167 -10.09 -11.54 -8.21
C SER A 167 -9.60 -12.95 -8.54
N THR A 168 -8.80 -13.57 -7.66
CA THR A 168 -8.32 -14.95 -7.84
C THR A 168 -9.35 -16.02 -7.44
N THR A 169 -10.46 -15.64 -6.80
CA THR A 169 -11.51 -16.58 -6.36
C THR A 169 -12.65 -16.76 -7.37
N GLU A 170 -12.57 -16.13 -8.55
CA GLU A 170 -13.55 -16.29 -9.63
C GLU A 170 -13.66 -17.76 -10.07
N GLY A 171 -14.78 -18.40 -9.70
CA GLY A 171 -15.08 -19.82 -10.01
C GLY A 171 -15.40 -20.68 -8.78
N ALA A 172 -14.93 -20.27 -7.59
CA ALA A 172 -15.43 -20.80 -6.32
C ALA A 172 -16.69 -20.02 -5.92
N LYS A 173 -17.71 -20.68 -5.35
CA LYS A 173 -18.90 -20.00 -4.80
C LYS A 173 -18.44 -18.80 -3.97
N VAL A 174 -18.97 -17.60 -4.28
CA VAL A 174 -18.60 -16.34 -3.60
C VAL A 174 -18.60 -16.58 -2.09
N PRO A 175 -17.45 -16.53 -1.42
CA PRO A 175 -17.39 -16.81 0.01
C PRO A 175 -18.14 -15.72 0.77
N CYS A 176 -18.79 -16.13 1.86
CA CYS A 176 -19.23 -15.16 2.85
C CYS A 176 -17.98 -14.50 3.45
N VAL A 177 -17.81 -13.19 3.25
CA VAL A 177 -16.69 -12.45 3.80
C VAL A 177 -17.04 -12.05 5.23
N TYR A 178 -16.29 -12.57 6.21
CA TYR A 178 -16.43 -12.21 7.61
C TYR A 178 -15.23 -11.37 8.05
N MET A 179 -15.47 -10.08 8.28
CA MET A 179 -14.48 -9.22 8.93
C MET A 179 -14.64 -9.35 10.44
N VAL A 180 -13.56 -9.69 11.14
CA VAL A 180 -13.59 -9.80 12.60
C VAL A 180 -13.77 -8.39 13.18
N PRO A 181 -14.89 -8.10 13.88
CA PRO A 181 -15.12 -6.78 14.43
C PRO A 181 -14.18 -6.52 15.62
N HIS A 182 -13.77 -5.26 15.77
CA HIS A 182 -12.92 -4.75 16.85
C HIS A 182 -13.46 -5.07 18.26
N GLU A 183 -14.77 -5.30 18.42
CA GLU A 183 -15.40 -5.58 19.71
C GLU A 183 -15.08 -6.97 20.32
N SER A 184 -14.23 -7.75 19.66
CA SER A 184 -13.87 -9.12 20.08
C SER A 184 -12.52 -9.24 20.80
N LEU A 185 -11.82 -8.13 21.04
CA LEU A 185 -10.49 -8.07 21.67
C LEU A 185 -10.50 -7.28 22.98
#